data_AF-A0A2E0TDH8-F1
#
_entry.id   AF-A0A2E0TDH8-F1
#
_cell.length_a   1.000
_cell.length_b   1.000
_cell.length_c   1.000
_cell.angle_alpha   90.00
_cell.angle_beta   90.00
_cell.angle_gamma   90.00
#
_symmetry.space_group_name_H-M   'P 1'
#
loop_
_entity.id
_entity.type
_entity.pdbx_description
1 polymer ?
#
loop_
_entity_poly.entity_id
_entity_poly.type
_entity_poly.pdbx_seq_one_letter_code
_entity_poly.pdbx_strand_id
1 'polypeptide(L)'
;MTRLSSLLAAALLLTGVGCAKRIDVVMRHPLEVGTVDQPNTVTRNNGWHATLLRADPEAICFDVALTREQPHSPPTVDLRALSVLMKTQGDWYRDAQVTEVLPAEVSTFQGTVPQTFQEGTIRECESRDEDSGECNRWVERPREVVRYVPATFYRASGGGKVCFPNHGRFTLAGDRIVLSVERVNFRWGFESIVASAEQDDE
;
A
#
# COMPACT_ATOMS: atom_id res chain seq x y z
N MET A 1 -9.97 67.41 -5.92
CA MET A 1 -11.02 66.95 -4.98
C MET A 1 -11.37 65.51 -5.36
N THR A 2 -10.72 64.48 -4.78
CA THR A 2 -11.15 63.69 -3.57
C THR A 2 -12.53 63.05 -3.79
N ARG A 3 -12.80 61.73 -3.71
CA ARG A 3 -12.24 60.57 -2.97
C ARG A 3 -12.58 59.27 -3.76
N LEU A 4 -11.70 58.27 -3.89
CA LEU A 4 -11.61 57.04 -3.08
C LEU A 4 -12.95 56.44 -2.59
N SER A 5 -13.31 55.25 -3.10
CA SER A 5 -14.08 54.21 -2.39
C SER A 5 -13.75 52.81 -2.95
N SER A 6 -13.08 52.04 -2.09
CA SER A 6 -12.95 50.58 -1.88
C SER A 6 -13.48 49.61 -2.96
N LEU A 7 -12.69 48.68 -3.53
CA LEU A 7 -12.16 47.42 -2.96
C LEU A 7 -13.22 46.50 -2.32
N LEU A 8 -13.09 45.18 -2.58
CA LEU A 8 -13.95 44.02 -2.27
C LEU A 8 -14.97 43.72 -3.39
N ALA A 9 -14.98 42.56 -4.06
CA ALA A 9 -14.81 41.22 -3.52
C ALA A 9 -13.70 40.42 -4.22
N ALA A 10 -12.69 40.12 -3.43
CA ALA A 10 -11.73 39.07 -3.68
C ALA A 10 -12.43 37.70 -3.62
N ALA A 11 -11.98 36.81 -4.51
CA ALA A 11 -11.74 35.40 -4.21
C ALA A 11 -12.77 34.69 -3.31
N LEU A 12 -13.77 34.05 -3.94
CA LEU A 12 -14.27 32.79 -3.39
C LEU A 12 -13.13 31.76 -3.49
N LEU A 13 -12.33 31.76 -2.43
CA LEU A 13 -11.61 30.61 -1.89
C LEU A 13 -12.46 29.33 -2.14
N LEU A 14 -12.04 28.32 -2.89
CA LEU A 14 -10.83 27.50 -2.69
C LEU A 14 -10.59 27.16 -1.21
N THR A 15 -11.65 26.83 -0.46
CA THR A 15 -11.52 26.15 0.84
C THR A 15 -12.51 25.00 0.87
N GLY A 16 -12.02 23.80 0.59
CA GLY A 16 -12.86 22.61 0.56
C GLY A 16 -12.22 21.37 -0.04
N VAL A 17 -10.95 21.41 -0.49
CA VAL A 17 -10.17 20.17 -0.58
C VAL A 17 -9.70 19.82 0.83
N GLY A 18 -10.66 19.52 1.71
CA GLY A 18 -10.34 18.74 2.89
C GLY A 18 -9.70 17.46 2.37
N CYS A 19 -8.46 17.19 2.75
CA CYS A 19 -7.82 15.90 2.51
C CYS A 19 -8.67 14.84 3.19
N ALA A 20 -9.68 14.32 2.50
CA ALA A 20 -10.51 13.23 2.99
C ALA A 20 -9.56 12.10 3.39
N LYS A 21 -9.71 11.61 4.62
CA LYS A 21 -8.92 10.48 5.11
C LYS A 21 -9.11 9.36 4.10
N ARG A 22 -8.02 8.88 3.48
CA ARG A 22 -8.10 7.77 2.52
C ARG A 22 -8.60 6.53 3.26
N ILE A 23 -9.79 6.05 2.93
CA ILE A 23 -10.43 4.85 3.46
C ILE A 23 -10.67 3.88 2.30
N ASP A 24 -10.50 2.58 2.54
CA ASP A 24 -10.77 1.54 1.53
C ASP A 24 -12.16 0.94 1.69
N VAL A 25 -12.59 0.71 2.93
CA VAL A 25 -13.92 0.20 3.28
C VAL A 25 -14.48 1.03 4.43
N VAL A 26 -15.74 1.43 4.33
CA VAL A 26 -16.50 2.06 5.42
C VAL A 26 -17.55 1.07 5.91
N MET A 27 -17.71 0.97 7.23
CA MET A 27 -18.60 0.01 7.89
C MET A 27 -19.10 0.57 9.21
N ARG A 28 -20.15 -0.03 9.78
CA ARG A 28 -20.64 0.39 11.10
C ARG A 28 -19.61 0.09 12.18
N HIS A 29 -19.60 0.89 13.23
CA HIS A 29 -18.63 0.77 14.30
C HIS A 29 -18.77 -0.59 15.02
N PRO A 30 -17.75 -1.48 14.98
CA PRO A 30 -17.87 -2.85 15.50
C PRO A 30 -18.19 -2.94 17.01
N LEU A 31 -17.72 -1.95 17.79
CA LEU A 31 -18.06 -1.86 19.22
C LEU A 31 -19.53 -1.45 19.47
N GLU A 32 -20.23 -0.89 18.48
CA GLU A 32 -21.66 -0.57 18.59
C GLU A 32 -22.52 -1.77 18.19
N VAL A 33 -22.18 -2.39 17.05
CA VAL A 33 -22.98 -3.50 16.48
C VAL A 33 -22.55 -4.88 17.00
N GLY A 34 -21.45 -4.97 17.76
CA GLY A 34 -20.91 -6.20 18.35
C GLY A 34 -20.27 -7.17 17.36
N THR A 35 -20.25 -6.83 16.07
CA THR A 35 -19.73 -7.66 14.98
C THR A 35 -19.02 -6.81 13.93
N VAL A 36 -18.27 -7.44 13.03
CA VAL A 36 -17.64 -6.76 11.91
C VAL A 36 -18.48 -7.02 10.65
N ASP A 37 -19.00 -5.95 10.04
CA ASP A 37 -19.82 -6.02 8.83
C ASP A 37 -19.05 -6.66 7.66
N GLN A 38 -19.79 -7.36 6.78
CA GLN A 38 -19.27 -7.97 5.55
C GLN A 38 -20.02 -7.40 4.33
N PRO A 39 -19.35 -7.25 3.16
CA PRO A 39 -17.95 -7.58 2.87
C PRO A 39 -16.98 -6.49 3.35
N ASN A 40 -15.80 -6.87 3.84
CA ASN A 40 -14.81 -5.91 4.33
C ASN A 40 -13.34 -6.25 3.98
N THR A 41 -13.13 -7.07 2.96
CA THR A 41 -11.80 -7.38 2.44
C THR A 41 -11.27 -6.22 1.58
N VAL A 42 -10.04 -5.81 1.83
CA VAL A 42 -9.31 -4.82 1.03
C VAL A 42 -8.27 -5.54 0.18
N THR A 43 -8.38 -5.38 -1.14
CA THR A 43 -7.45 -5.96 -2.12
C THR A 43 -6.51 -4.89 -2.69
N ARG A 44 -5.26 -5.27 -2.93
CA ARG A 44 -4.24 -4.45 -3.62
C ARG A 44 -3.71 -5.17 -4.86
N ASN A 45 -3.34 -4.38 -5.86
CA ASN A 45 -2.92 -4.88 -7.18
C ASN A 45 -1.62 -5.71 -7.14
N ASN A 46 -0.87 -5.66 -6.06
CA ASN A 46 0.38 -6.41 -5.87
C ASN A 46 0.16 -7.79 -5.20
N GLY A 47 -1.06 -8.35 -5.28
CA GLY A 47 -1.38 -9.67 -4.75
C GLY A 47 -1.62 -9.73 -3.25
N TRP A 48 -1.88 -8.59 -2.61
CA TRP A 48 -2.13 -8.48 -1.18
C TRP A 48 -3.60 -8.30 -0.87
N HIS A 49 -4.08 -9.01 0.15
CA HIS A 49 -5.45 -8.95 0.62
C HIS A 49 -5.45 -8.93 2.15
N ALA A 50 -6.33 -8.13 2.75
CA ALA A 50 -6.57 -8.17 4.18
C ALA A 50 -8.05 -8.03 4.49
N THR A 51 -8.53 -8.80 5.46
CA THR A 51 -9.92 -8.80 5.94
C THR A 51 -9.89 -8.50 7.43
N LEU A 52 -10.66 -7.50 7.88
CA LEU A 52 -10.85 -7.27 9.31
C LEU A 52 -11.80 -8.35 9.85
N LEU A 53 -11.34 -9.19 10.76
CA LEU A 53 -12.15 -10.29 11.31
C LEU A 53 -12.87 -9.89 12.59
N ARG A 54 -12.17 -9.14 13.45
CA ARG A 54 -12.61 -8.79 14.80
C ARG A 54 -12.04 -7.43 15.16
N ALA A 55 -12.85 -6.59 15.79
CA ALA A 55 -12.39 -5.33 16.39
C ALA A 55 -13.23 -5.07 17.64
N ASP A 56 -12.76 -5.58 18.78
CA ASP A 56 -13.48 -5.50 20.05
C ASP A 56 -12.57 -5.10 21.22
N PRO A 57 -13.07 -4.97 22.47
CA PRO A 57 -12.26 -4.51 23.59
C PRO A 57 -11.06 -5.40 23.91
N GLU A 58 -11.07 -6.68 23.52
CA GLU A 58 -9.96 -7.60 23.77
C GLU A 58 -8.90 -7.49 22.68
N ALA A 59 -9.32 -7.60 21.41
CA ALA A 59 -8.39 -7.71 20.30
C ALA A 59 -8.94 -7.16 18.98
N ILE A 60 -8.00 -6.79 18.11
CA ILE A 60 -8.25 -6.45 16.71
C ILE A 60 -7.52 -7.45 15.84
N CYS A 61 -8.26 -8.26 15.08
CA CYS A 61 -7.71 -9.35 14.29
C CYS A 61 -7.98 -9.18 12.81
N PHE A 62 -7.00 -9.55 12.00
CA PHE A 62 -7.04 -9.49 10.55
C PHE A 62 -6.68 -10.86 9.98
N ASP A 63 -7.35 -11.24 8.91
CA ASP A 63 -6.87 -12.26 7.98
C ASP A 63 -6.04 -11.57 6.90
N VAL A 64 -4.83 -12.05 6.63
CA VAL A 64 -3.92 -11.47 5.65
C VAL A 64 -3.50 -12.56 4.68
N ALA A 65 -3.70 -12.31 3.39
CA ALA A 65 -3.20 -13.17 2.32
C ALA A 65 -2.27 -12.36 1.41
N LEU A 66 -1.20 -13.00 0.96
CA LEU A 66 -0.29 -12.44 -0.02
C LEU A 66 0.08 -13.45 -1.09
N THR A 67 0.24 -12.96 -2.31
CA THR A 67 0.80 -13.69 -3.44
C THR A 67 2.03 -12.95 -3.95
N ARG A 68 3.15 -13.66 -4.07
CA ARG A 68 4.39 -13.14 -4.66
C ARG A 68 4.78 -13.99 -5.85
N GLU A 69 5.39 -13.33 -6.83
CA GLU A 69 5.85 -13.94 -8.06
C GLU A 69 7.26 -13.47 -8.37
N GLN A 70 8.16 -14.40 -8.70
CA GLN A 70 9.51 -14.07 -9.14
C GLN A 70 10.08 -15.17 -10.06
N PRO A 71 11.01 -14.82 -10.95
CA PRO A 71 11.68 -15.81 -11.77
C PRO A 71 12.77 -16.58 -11.01
N HIS A 72 13.13 -17.75 -11.53
CA HIS A 72 14.29 -18.56 -11.13
C HIS A 72 14.26 -19.25 -9.75
N SER A 73 13.48 -18.76 -8.77
CA SER A 73 13.34 -19.43 -7.47
C SER A 73 12.01 -19.12 -6.78
N PRO A 74 11.49 -20.01 -5.90
CA PRO A 74 10.29 -19.74 -5.11
C PRO A 74 10.44 -18.50 -4.22
N PRO A 75 9.48 -17.55 -4.26
CA PRO A 75 9.49 -16.44 -3.32
C PRO A 75 9.07 -16.89 -1.92
N THR A 76 9.63 -16.26 -0.89
CA THR A 76 9.20 -16.47 0.50
C THR A 76 7.95 -15.65 0.81
N VAL A 77 6.92 -16.32 1.31
CA VAL A 77 5.66 -15.73 1.80
C VAL A 77 5.36 -16.24 3.21
N ASP A 78 6.19 -15.83 4.17
CA ASP A 78 5.99 -16.14 5.59
C ASP A 78 5.58 -14.88 6.35
N LEU A 79 4.32 -14.83 6.80
CA LEU A 79 3.75 -13.70 7.53
C LEU A 79 4.52 -13.38 8.82
N ARG A 80 5.16 -14.36 9.46
CA ARG A 80 5.97 -14.17 10.68
C ARG A 80 7.24 -13.38 10.44
N ALA A 81 7.76 -13.42 9.21
CA ALA A 81 8.96 -12.68 8.82
C ALA A 81 8.65 -11.23 8.41
N LEU A 82 7.38 -10.84 8.34
CA LEU A 82 6.95 -9.54 7.80
C LEU A 82 6.79 -8.50 8.91
N SER A 83 7.07 -7.24 8.61
CA SER A 83 6.75 -6.13 9.52
C SER A 83 5.26 -5.84 9.45
N VAL A 84 4.56 -6.11 10.56
CA VAL A 84 3.11 -5.89 10.71
C VAL A 84 2.86 -4.81 11.76
N LEU A 85 2.11 -3.77 11.38
CA LEU A 85 1.80 -2.61 12.22
C LEU A 85 0.32 -2.30 12.16
N MET A 86 -0.24 -1.79 13.25
CA MET A 86 -1.60 -1.27 13.29
C MET A 86 -1.60 0.20 13.67
N LYS A 87 -2.48 0.99 13.05
CA LYS A 87 -2.74 2.37 13.45
C LYS A 87 -4.18 2.54 13.89
N THR A 88 -4.38 3.09 15.08
CA THR A 88 -5.67 3.56 15.59
C THR A 88 -5.47 4.90 16.25
N GLN A 89 -6.44 5.82 16.14
CA GLN A 89 -6.47 7.12 16.83
C GLN A 89 -5.24 8.05 16.66
N GLY A 90 -4.28 7.72 15.78
CA GLY A 90 -3.11 8.56 15.52
C GLY A 90 -1.78 7.84 15.70
N ASP A 91 -1.76 6.77 16.50
CA ASP A 91 -0.54 6.07 16.91
C ASP A 91 -0.35 4.72 16.21
N TRP A 92 0.91 4.34 16.02
CA TRP A 92 1.30 3.06 15.42
C TRP A 92 1.73 2.05 16.49
N TYR A 93 1.20 0.84 16.39
CA TYR A 93 1.43 -0.28 17.30
C TYR A 93 2.14 -1.43 16.57
N ARG A 94 3.06 -2.12 17.27
CA ARG A 94 3.94 -3.17 16.69
C ARG A 94 3.85 -4.52 17.40
N ASP A 95 2.94 -4.65 18.35
CA ASP A 95 2.73 -5.83 19.19
C ASP A 95 1.76 -6.83 18.55
N ALA A 96 1.89 -6.99 17.24
CA ALA A 96 1.17 -7.98 16.45
C ALA A 96 1.52 -9.40 16.95
N GLN A 97 0.49 -10.24 17.08
CA GLN A 97 0.61 -11.66 17.36
C GLN A 97 0.09 -12.44 16.15
N VAL A 98 0.97 -13.23 15.52
CA VAL A 98 0.56 -14.15 14.44
C VAL A 98 -0.08 -15.38 15.09
N THR A 99 -1.40 -15.48 15.01
CA THR A 99 -2.19 -16.54 15.67
C THR A 99 -2.38 -17.77 14.79
N GLU A 100 -2.36 -17.58 13.47
CA GLU A 100 -2.47 -18.65 12.49
C GLU A 100 -1.55 -18.35 11.31
N VAL A 101 -0.93 -19.39 10.75
CA VAL A 101 -0.13 -19.29 9.52
C VAL A 101 -0.76 -20.20 8.49
N LEU A 102 -1.09 -19.64 7.34
CA LEU A 102 -1.45 -20.39 6.16
C LEU A 102 -0.15 -20.78 5.44
N PRO A 103 0.17 -22.07 5.29
CA PRO A 103 1.38 -22.52 4.60
C PRO A 103 1.46 -21.97 3.18
N ALA A 104 2.67 -21.70 2.72
CA ALA A 104 2.90 -21.24 1.36
C ALA A 104 2.60 -22.35 0.34
N GLU A 105 1.65 -22.10 -0.55
CA GLU A 105 1.40 -22.91 -1.74
C GLU A 105 2.22 -22.35 -2.89
N VAL A 106 3.05 -23.20 -3.50
CA VAL A 106 3.93 -22.81 -4.61
C VAL A 106 3.45 -23.45 -5.90
N SER A 107 3.28 -22.63 -6.93
CA SER A 107 2.99 -23.05 -8.30
C SER A 107 4.06 -22.51 -9.25
N THR A 108 4.19 -23.15 -10.41
CA THR A 108 5.16 -22.75 -11.44
C THR A 108 4.49 -22.61 -12.79
N PHE A 109 5.01 -21.69 -13.61
CA PHE A 109 4.57 -21.51 -14.98
C PHE A 109 5.72 -20.98 -15.85
N GLN A 110 5.60 -21.13 -17.16
CA GLN A 110 6.62 -20.69 -18.11
C GLN A 110 6.34 -19.25 -18.56
N GLY A 111 7.40 -18.46 -18.66
CA GLY A 111 7.35 -17.07 -19.12
C GLY A 111 8.67 -16.65 -19.76
N THR A 112 8.89 -15.34 -19.88
CA THR A 112 10.17 -14.78 -20.32
C THR A 112 10.65 -13.70 -19.35
N VAL A 113 11.96 -13.58 -19.20
CA VAL A 113 12.60 -12.53 -18.40
C VAL A 113 13.52 -11.68 -19.27
N PRO A 114 13.61 -10.36 -19.03
CA PRO A 114 14.59 -9.53 -19.69
C PRO A 114 15.99 -9.87 -19.18
N GLN A 115 16.91 -10.16 -20.09
CA GLN A 115 18.34 -10.30 -19.81
C GLN A 115 19.14 -9.37 -20.70
N THR A 116 20.17 -8.76 -20.12
CA THR A 116 21.09 -7.87 -20.83
C THR A 116 22.19 -8.71 -21.48
N PHE A 117 22.38 -8.53 -22.78
CA PHE A 117 23.44 -9.15 -23.56
C PHE A 117 24.32 -8.06 -24.17
N GLN A 118 25.62 -8.32 -24.23
CA GLN A 118 26.52 -7.50 -25.02
C GLN A 118 26.40 -7.89 -26.50
N GLU A 119 26.00 -6.93 -27.33
CA GLU A 119 25.89 -7.05 -28.79
C GLU A 119 26.90 -6.14 -29.47
N GLY A 120 28.18 -6.53 -29.37
CA GLY A 120 29.30 -5.81 -29.95
C GLY A 120 29.74 -4.60 -29.12
N THR A 121 30.25 -3.60 -29.82
CA THR A 121 30.73 -2.34 -29.24
C THR A 121 30.13 -1.15 -29.99
N ILE A 122 29.91 -0.06 -29.27
CA ILE A 122 29.57 1.23 -29.83
C ILE A 122 30.73 2.19 -29.57
N ARG A 123 31.06 3.00 -30.58
CA ARG A 123 32.08 4.02 -30.47
C ARG A 123 31.42 5.33 -30.07
N GLU A 124 31.70 5.77 -28.85
CA GLU A 124 31.15 7.00 -28.27
C GLU A 124 32.24 8.07 -28.16
N CYS A 125 31.84 9.32 -28.33
CA CYS A 125 32.74 10.43 -28.15
C CYS A 125 32.90 10.72 -26.65
N GLU A 126 34.11 10.53 -26.12
CA GLU A 126 34.42 10.78 -24.71
C GLU A 126 34.77 12.25 -24.47
N SER A 127 35.43 12.88 -25.44
CA SER A 127 35.81 14.29 -25.38
C SER A 127 35.67 14.95 -26.75
N ARG A 128 35.19 16.18 -26.74
CA ARG A 128 35.05 17.05 -27.91
C ARG A 128 35.97 18.24 -27.75
N ASP A 129 36.53 18.69 -28.86
CA ASP A 129 37.25 19.94 -28.96
C ASP A 129 36.29 21.11 -28.71
N GLU A 130 36.64 22.04 -27.82
CA GLU A 130 35.74 23.13 -27.39
C GLU A 130 35.49 24.17 -28.48
N ASP A 131 36.46 24.37 -29.38
CA ASP A 131 36.41 25.40 -30.41
C ASP A 131 35.65 24.92 -31.67
N SER A 132 35.84 23.66 -32.06
CA SER A 132 35.27 23.07 -33.28
C SER A 132 34.04 22.18 -33.03
N GLY A 133 33.85 21.70 -31.80
CA GLY A 133 32.81 20.72 -31.46
C GLY A 133 33.07 19.30 -32.01
N GLU A 134 34.18 19.10 -32.71
CA GLU A 134 34.59 17.81 -33.27
C GLU A 134 35.03 16.85 -32.16
N CYS A 135 34.84 15.55 -32.39
CA CYS A 135 35.25 14.56 -31.41
C CYS A 135 36.77 14.30 -31.51
N ASN A 136 37.52 14.70 -30.49
CA ASN A 136 38.97 14.51 -30.44
C ASN A 136 39.37 13.19 -29.74
N ARG A 137 38.46 12.58 -28.95
CA ARG A 137 38.70 11.30 -28.29
C ARG A 137 37.49 10.38 -28.33
N TRP A 138 37.68 9.23 -28.96
CA TRP A 138 36.68 8.18 -29.08
C TRP A 138 36.99 7.02 -28.14
N VAL A 139 35.97 6.48 -27.49
CA VAL A 139 36.05 5.28 -26.65
C VAL A 139 35.08 4.23 -27.15
N GLU A 140 35.50 2.97 -27.11
CA GLU A 140 34.60 1.84 -27.38
C GLU A 140 33.93 1.41 -26.07
N ARG A 141 32.60 1.36 -26.08
CA ARG A 141 31.81 0.82 -24.96
C ARG A 141 31.06 -0.41 -25.42
N PRO A 142 30.79 -1.37 -24.52
CA PRO A 142 29.87 -2.47 -24.81
C PRO A 142 28.52 -1.91 -25.24
N ARG A 143 28.01 -2.37 -26.39
CA ARG A 143 26.62 -2.09 -26.73
C ARG A 143 25.76 -3.15 -26.06
N GLU A 144 24.95 -2.75 -25.09
CA GLU A 144 24.05 -3.65 -24.39
C GLU A 144 22.67 -3.67 -25.05
N VAL A 145 22.10 -4.86 -25.20
CA VAL A 145 20.73 -5.05 -25.67
C VAL A 145 19.96 -5.94 -24.71
N VAL A 146 18.68 -5.63 -24.52
CA VAL A 146 17.78 -6.45 -23.71
C VAL A 146 17.12 -7.48 -24.61
N ARG A 147 17.26 -8.77 -24.26
CA ARG A 147 16.55 -9.87 -24.92
C ARG A 147 15.67 -10.59 -23.90
N TYR A 148 14.48 -10.98 -24.32
CA TYR A 148 13.56 -11.76 -23.50
C TYR A 148 13.87 -13.25 -23.69
N VAL A 149 14.35 -13.89 -22.64
CA VAL A 149 14.70 -15.32 -22.66
C VAL A 149 13.69 -16.13 -21.85
N PRO A 150 13.39 -17.39 -22.24
CA PRO A 150 12.51 -18.25 -21.47
C PRO A 150 12.98 -18.43 -20.02
N ALA A 151 12.04 -18.39 -19.08
CA ALA A 151 12.30 -18.67 -17.67
C ALA A 151 11.10 -19.30 -16.99
N THR A 152 11.38 -20.13 -15.99
CA THR A 152 10.37 -20.62 -15.06
C THR A 152 10.09 -19.55 -14.00
N PHE A 153 8.83 -19.15 -13.90
CA PHE A 153 8.33 -18.30 -12.83
C PHE A 153 7.76 -19.14 -11.71
N TYR A 154 7.98 -18.66 -10.48
CA TYR A 154 7.43 -19.25 -9.28
C TYR A 154 6.46 -18.26 -8.65
N ARG A 155 5.25 -18.75 -8.36
CA ARG A 155 4.25 -18.01 -7.61
C ARG A 155 4.03 -18.71 -6.27
N ALA A 156 4.21 -17.98 -5.19
CA ALA A 156 3.88 -18.44 -3.85
C ALA A 156 2.70 -17.63 -3.30
N SER A 157 1.68 -18.34 -2.84
CA SER A 157 0.52 -17.77 -2.15
C SER A 157 0.53 -18.26 -0.70
N GLY A 158 0.36 -17.37 0.26
CA GLY A 158 0.37 -17.70 1.68
C GLY A 158 -0.30 -16.61 2.50
N GLY A 159 -0.21 -16.71 3.82
CA GLY A 159 -0.88 -15.74 4.68
C GLY A 159 -1.06 -16.21 6.11
N GLY A 160 -2.12 -15.74 6.74
CA GLY A 160 -2.50 -16.12 8.09
C GLY A 160 -3.23 -15.02 8.84
N LYS A 161 -3.49 -15.30 10.12
CA LYS A 161 -4.21 -14.39 11.00
C LYS A 161 -3.25 -13.66 11.92
N VAL A 162 -3.47 -12.36 12.06
CA VAL A 162 -2.72 -11.49 12.96
C VAL A 162 -3.68 -10.77 13.87
N CYS A 163 -3.40 -10.79 15.17
CA CYS A 163 -4.17 -10.07 16.17
C CYS A 163 -3.29 -9.06 16.91
N PHE A 164 -3.86 -7.91 17.23
CA PHE A 164 -3.29 -6.92 18.12
C PHE A 164 -4.12 -6.88 19.40
N PRO A 165 -3.50 -6.86 20.59
CA PRO A 165 -4.23 -6.55 21.80
C PRO A 165 -4.79 -5.13 21.69
N ASN A 166 -6.08 -4.97 22.00
CA ASN A 166 -6.72 -3.67 21.88
C ASN A 166 -6.33 -2.76 23.06
N HIS A 167 -6.46 -3.21 24.31
CA HIS A 167 -6.09 -2.42 25.51
C HIS A 167 -6.63 -0.97 25.49
N GLY A 168 -7.80 -0.73 24.91
CA GLY A 168 -8.41 0.60 24.78
C GLY A 168 -7.85 1.48 23.65
N ARG A 169 -7.03 0.95 22.73
CA ARG A 169 -6.48 1.69 21.57
C ARG A 169 -7.54 1.98 20.49
N PHE A 170 -8.56 1.14 20.43
CA PHE A 170 -9.75 1.29 19.61
C PHE A 170 -10.97 1.30 20.53
N THR A 171 -11.67 2.42 20.49
CA THR A 171 -12.85 2.73 21.32
C THR A 171 -13.98 3.21 20.41
N LEU A 172 -15.18 3.46 20.96
CA LEU A 172 -16.33 4.00 20.20
C LEU A 172 -16.03 5.33 19.48
N ALA A 173 -15.10 6.15 20.01
CA ALA A 173 -14.64 7.37 19.35
C ALA A 173 -13.68 7.12 18.16
N GLY A 174 -13.30 5.87 17.91
CA GLY A 174 -12.34 5.48 16.88
C GLY A 174 -12.97 5.41 15.50
N ASP A 175 -12.64 6.36 14.63
CA ASP A 175 -13.21 6.43 13.28
C ASP A 175 -12.46 5.58 12.23
N ARG A 176 -11.32 4.98 12.61
CA ARG A 176 -10.46 4.28 11.65
C ARG A 176 -9.49 3.29 12.29
N ILE A 177 -9.29 2.17 11.60
CA ILE A 177 -8.18 1.22 11.78
C ILE A 177 -7.37 1.16 10.49
N VAL A 178 -6.03 1.16 10.62
CA VAL A 178 -5.11 0.90 9.49
C VAL A 178 -4.22 -0.28 9.83
N LEU A 179 -4.18 -1.29 8.97
CA LEU A 179 -3.16 -2.34 9.00
C LEU A 179 -2.06 -1.98 8.00
N SER A 180 -0.80 -2.11 8.39
CA SER A 180 0.36 -1.99 7.50
C SER A 180 1.18 -3.28 7.53
N VAL A 181 1.34 -3.92 6.38
CA VAL A 181 2.23 -5.08 6.23
C VAL A 181 3.27 -4.76 5.18
N GLU A 182 4.55 -4.74 5.55
CA GLU A 182 5.66 -4.34 4.66
C GLU A 182 5.38 -3.03 3.86
N ARG A 183 4.82 -2.02 4.52
CA ARG A 183 4.44 -0.72 3.91
C ARG A 183 3.21 -0.76 3.00
N VAL A 184 2.57 -1.92 2.80
CA VAL A 184 1.24 -2.03 2.18
C VAL A 184 0.20 -1.71 3.23
N ASN A 185 -0.62 -0.68 3.00
CA ASN A 185 -1.63 -0.22 3.96
C ASN A 185 -3.03 -0.68 3.55
N PHE A 186 -3.85 -1.10 4.53
CA PHE A 186 -5.27 -1.44 4.41
C PHE A 186 -6.05 -0.63 5.45
N ARG A 187 -7.15 0.02 5.05
CA ARG A 187 -7.79 1.06 5.87
C ARG A 187 -9.30 0.85 5.95
N TRP A 188 -9.79 0.66 7.17
CA TRP A 188 -11.21 0.56 7.49
C TRP A 188 -11.65 1.82 8.23
N GLY A 189 -12.70 2.46 7.73
CA GLY A 189 -13.38 3.57 8.39
C GLY A 189 -14.64 3.09 9.11
N PHE A 190 -14.98 3.73 10.22
CA PHE A 190 -16.12 3.35 11.05
C PHE A 190 -17.08 4.52 11.22
N GLU A 191 -18.34 4.26 10.85
CA GLU A 191 -19.45 5.19 11.10
C GLU A 191 -20.12 4.82 12.42
N SER A 192 -20.38 5.83 13.25
CA SER A 192 -21.17 5.69 14.47
C SER A 192 -22.65 5.86 14.12
N ILE A 193 -23.48 4.94 14.59
CA ILE A 193 -24.95 5.03 14.46
C ILE A 193 -25.48 6.24 15.26
N VAL A 194 -24.77 6.64 16.31
CA VAL A 194 -25.15 7.76 17.18
C VAL A 194 -25.02 9.10 16.45
N ALA A 195 -24.02 9.25 15.58
CA ALA A 195 -23.79 10.49 14.84
C ALA A 195 -24.81 10.71 13.70
N SER A 196 -25.38 9.64 13.14
CA SER A 196 -26.36 9.74 12.05
C SER A 196 -27.77 10.12 12.54
N ALA A 197 -28.10 9.88 13.81
CA ALA A 197 -29.42 10.19 14.36
C ALA A 197 -29.65 11.69 14.62
N GLU A 198 -28.59 12.49 14.76
CA GLU A 198 -28.70 13.94 14.97
C GLU A 198 -28.85 14.75 13.67
N GLN A 199 -28.77 14.12 12.49
CA GLN A 199 -28.87 14.80 11.19
C GLN A 199 -30.22 14.65 10.48
N ASP A 200 -31.13 13.80 10.98
CA ASP A 200 -32.45 13.57 10.38
C ASP A 200 -33.60 14.32 11.10
N ASP A 201 -33.29 15.13 12.11
CA ASP A 201 -34.25 15.97 12.86
C ASP A 201 -34.07 17.49 12.54
N GLU A 202 -34.15 17.88 11.26
CA GLU A 202 -34.34 19.30 10.85
C GLU A 202 -35.36 19.48 9.72
#